data_AF-A0A937WB49-F1
#
_entry.id   AF-A0A937WB49-F1
#
_cell.length_a   1.000
_cell.length_b   1.000
_cell.length_c   1.000
_cell.angle_alpha   90.00
_cell.angle_beta   90.00
_cell.angle_gamma   90.00
#
_symmetry.space_group_name_H-M   'P 1'
#
loop_
_entity.id
_entity.type
_entity.pdbx_description
1 polymer ?
#
loop_
_entity_poly.entity_id
_entity_poly.type
_entity_poly.pdbx_seq_one_letter_code
_entity_poly.pdbx_strand_id
1 'polypeptide(L)'
;MVLKFRFLVGALSLLCLFIPSYTGFGFIERQYTLQEVIDACTNIVFGTVEAVDVQKLRAVVKVEEDVMGKSELQKIRINLAVGQHRPESTPEEMIKYFHEGKPVIFFYDKHSGQLNSLGHVGGKWFQCKTFVGEGNDWQDRWWEFTHIEIHMHRTFQGWTDDLQKQVREILHKTKPILVSAPAPGFDKASENHLKVLIFSNRKYPAELRTLQKISEIDKYRFAYQSTYDQNLPGLESVDILWLGYRALGEGEYRLNQNLENRIKEFVKNGGILISSGQDSNSTLGWFTGRFKGVESETQMGIHPNEKADDIFQKPNKVATENIYTGDSWNSWGKRFTLLATTNDGRNVAVGFLKYGKGMYLITSMHNETFFQASSNGRLMENLICFAAKNLDTSTLKLDYASTEADKPEPVAHPAQWVSAIEDKSESTSTHDSIPKKTNEKSKDELELRIDKLQQEFIAIRQEIDQFEEASRRDEGRSDELENRISKLQKEFSAIRKNINQLEEESRRDVDKSQFIKQEEAKGKEIQSNSTALPSRQVTSYNQEIDDIFSELQRKIDQFNQTFASEFSNSSTELQTIERRLEQFRQSVDNVRGSFTELNSSPEK
;
A
#
# COMPACT_ATOMS: atom_id res chain seq x y z
N MET A 1 5.48 29.46 -46.67
CA MET A 1 5.54 29.56 -45.19
C MET A 1 4.55 28.61 -44.51
N VAL A 2 3.29 28.59 -44.93
CA VAL A 2 2.21 27.74 -44.36
C VAL A 2 2.51 26.23 -44.38
N LEU A 3 3.15 25.72 -45.43
CA LEU A 3 3.46 24.29 -45.56
C LEU A 3 4.53 23.82 -44.55
N LYS A 4 5.54 24.66 -44.25
CA LYS A 4 6.59 24.33 -43.29
C LYS A 4 6.08 24.36 -41.84
N PHE A 5 5.12 25.25 -41.53
CA PHE A 5 4.49 25.31 -40.21
C PHE A 5 3.63 24.07 -39.93
N ARG A 6 2.90 23.57 -40.93
CA ARG A 6 2.10 22.33 -40.82
C ARG A 6 2.95 21.08 -40.59
N PHE A 7 4.11 20.99 -41.25
CA PHE A 7 5.06 19.89 -41.02
C PHE A 7 5.70 19.95 -39.63
N LEU A 8 6.02 21.16 -39.13
CA LEU A 8 6.59 21.33 -37.80
C LEU A 8 5.60 20.94 -36.70
N VAL A 9 4.33 21.36 -36.82
CA VAL A 9 3.27 21.00 -35.87
C VAL A 9 2.97 19.49 -35.93
N GLY A 10 2.93 18.90 -37.13
CA GLY A 10 2.77 17.46 -37.28
C GLY A 10 3.92 16.66 -36.66
N ALA A 11 5.16 17.11 -36.84
CA ALA A 11 6.33 16.47 -36.24
C ALA A 11 6.36 16.61 -34.71
N LEU A 12 5.98 17.77 -34.16
CA LEU A 12 5.89 17.95 -32.69
C LEU A 12 4.80 17.07 -32.07
N SER A 13 3.62 16.98 -32.70
CA SER A 13 2.55 16.10 -32.22
C SER A 13 2.93 14.62 -32.29
N LEU A 14 3.68 14.21 -33.32
CA LEU A 14 4.22 12.84 -33.39
C LEU A 14 5.28 12.60 -32.31
N LEU A 15 6.16 13.57 -32.04
CA LEU A 15 7.19 13.47 -31.00
C LEU A 15 6.57 13.35 -29.60
N CYS A 16 5.46 14.03 -29.32
CA CYS A 16 4.72 13.89 -28.07
C CYS A 16 4.07 12.51 -27.87
N LEU A 17 3.84 11.74 -28.94
CA LEU A 17 3.34 10.36 -28.86
C LEU A 17 4.46 9.34 -28.56
N PHE A 18 5.72 9.73 -28.72
CA PHE A 18 6.90 8.90 -28.40
C PHE A 18 7.56 9.27 -27.08
N ILE A 19 7.00 10.21 -26.30
CA ILE A 19 7.42 10.40 -24.92
C ILE A 19 6.84 9.20 -24.14
N PRO A 20 7.68 8.28 -23.63
CA PRO A 20 7.18 7.15 -22.87
C PRO A 20 6.37 7.68 -21.69
N SER A 21 5.16 7.15 -21.52
CA SER A 21 4.39 7.31 -20.30
C SER A 21 5.26 6.75 -19.17
N TYR A 22 5.98 7.62 -18.46
CA TYR A 22 6.62 7.25 -17.22
C TYR A 22 5.50 6.77 -16.30
N THR A 23 5.37 5.45 -16.14
CA THR A 23 4.70 4.89 -14.98
C THR A 23 5.59 5.26 -13.81
N GLY A 24 5.38 6.44 -13.27
CA GLY A 24 5.98 6.83 -12.01
C GLY A 24 5.50 5.81 -11.00
N PHE A 25 6.36 4.85 -10.64
CA PHE A 25 6.20 4.07 -9.43
C PHE A 25 6.43 5.02 -8.26
N GLY A 26 5.48 5.92 -8.03
CA GLY A 26 5.35 6.63 -6.78
C GLY A 26 4.88 5.61 -5.76
N PHE A 27 5.83 4.93 -5.10
CA PHE A 27 5.53 4.33 -3.81
C PHE A 27 5.25 5.49 -2.86
N ILE A 28 3.98 5.89 -2.77
CA ILE A 28 3.54 6.92 -1.83
C ILE A 28 3.66 6.29 -0.43
N GLU A 29 4.82 6.50 0.19
CA GLU A 29 5.05 6.24 1.60
C GLU A 29 4.18 7.20 2.44
N ARG A 30 2.90 6.87 2.55
CA ARG A 30 1.94 7.64 3.34
C ARG A 30 2.42 7.75 4.78
N GLN A 31 2.36 8.97 5.33
CA GLN A 31 2.57 9.21 6.74
C GLN A 31 1.34 8.73 7.51
N TYR A 32 1.54 7.87 8.50
CA TYR A 32 0.48 7.49 9.43
C TYR A 32 0.26 8.63 10.42
N THR A 33 -0.99 8.94 10.73
CA THR A 33 -1.34 9.80 11.86
C THR A 33 -1.34 8.98 13.15
N LEU A 34 -1.10 9.63 14.29
CA LEU A 34 -1.17 8.96 15.59
C LEU A 34 -2.56 8.38 15.88
N GLN A 35 -3.63 9.02 15.40
CA GLN A 35 -5.00 8.50 15.50
C GLN A 35 -5.15 7.15 14.80
N GLU A 36 -4.58 6.99 13.60
CA GLU A 36 -4.66 5.72 12.87
C GLU A 36 -3.94 4.59 13.59
N VAL A 37 -2.81 4.87 14.24
CA VAL A 37 -2.12 3.88 15.08
C VAL A 37 -2.99 3.46 16.27
N ILE A 38 -3.68 4.42 16.89
CA ILE A 38 -4.61 4.15 18.00
C ILE A 38 -5.81 3.33 17.51
N ASP A 39 -6.44 3.73 16.41
CA ASP A 39 -7.59 3.04 15.81
C ASP A 39 -7.22 1.65 15.26
N ALA A 40 -5.92 1.37 15.10
CA ALA A 40 -5.39 0.10 14.65
C ALA A 40 -5.09 -0.92 15.77
N CYS A 41 -5.16 -0.55 17.04
CA CYS A 41 -4.83 -1.47 18.14
C CYS A 41 -6.07 -1.84 18.98
N THR A 42 -6.03 -2.99 19.65
CA THR A 42 -7.05 -3.33 20.68
C THR A 42 -6.62 -2.84 22.06
N ASN A 43 -5.32 -2.67 22.24
CA ASN A 43 -4.74 -2.32 23.51
C ASN A 43 -3.64 -1.28 23.36
N ILE A 44 -3.59 -0.37 24.34
CA ILE A 44 -2.49 0.56 24.55
C ILE A 44 -2.10 0.46 26.01
N VAL A 45 -0.82 0.19 26.27
CA VAL A 45 -0.29 0.12 27.63
C VAL A 45 0.88 1.06 27.79
N PHE A 46 0.90 1.75 28.94
CA PHE A 46 2.03 2.54 29.37
C PHE A 46 2.81 1.74 30.41
N GLY A 47 4.12 1.79 30.32
CA GLY A 47 5.01 1.09 31.22
C GLY A 47 6.29 1.84 31.49
N THR A 48 7.07 1.26 32.40
CA THR A 48 8.40 1.74 32.77
C THR A 48 9.39 0.59 32.60
N VAL A 49 10.55 0.85 32.01
CA VAL A 49 11.63 -0.14 31.94
C VAL A 49 12.06 -0.50 33.37
N GLU A 50 11.88 -1.76 33.74
CA GLU A 50 12.21 -2.29 35.07
C GLU A 50 13.63 -2.85 35.12
N ALA A 51 14.06 -3.55 34.06
CA ALA A 51 15.39 -4.16 34.00
C ALA A 51 15.90 -4.26 32.56
N VAL A 52 17.22 -4.17 32.37
CA VAL A 52 17.88 -4.29 31.05
C VAL A 52 19.13 -5.18 31.16
N ASP A 53 19.18 -6.24 30.36
CA ASP A 53 20.36 -7.08 30.17
C ASP A 53 20.96 -6.79 28.79
N VAL A 54 21.96 -5.90 28.76
CA VAL A 54 22.62 -5.45 27.53
C VAL A 54 23.40 -6.58 26.86
N GLN A 55 23.91 -7.55 27.63
CA GLN A 55 24.69 -8.66 27.08
C GLN A 55 23.79 -9.67 26.35
N LYS A 56 22.61 -9.95 26.91
CA LYS A 56 21.63 -10.86 26.30
C LYS A 56 20.63 -10.15 25.41
N LEU A 57 20.73 -8.82 25.28
CA LEU A 57 19.82 -7.96 24.53
C LEU A 57 18.37 -8.22 24.96
N ARG A 58 18.10 -8.05 26.26
CA ARG A 58 16.78 -8.27 26.85
C ARG A 58 16.36 -7.09 27.69
N ALA A 59 15.07 -6.80 27.69
CA ALA A 59 14.48 -5.79 28.55
C ALA A 59 13.22 -6.34 29.23
N VAL A 60 12.93 -5.86 30.44
CA VAL A 60 11.67 -6.09 31.14
C VAL A 60 11.03 -4.74 31.38
N VAL A 61 9.78 -4.60 30.96
CA VAL A 61 8.96 -3.40 31.17
C VAL A 61 7.85 -3.76 32.14
N LYS A 62 7.75 -3.01 33.23
CA LYS A 62 6.61 -3.06 34.15
C LYS A 62 5.44 -2.29 33.53
N VAL A 63 4.28 -2.93 33.42
CA VAL A 63 3.04 -2.28 32.99
C VAL A 63 2.54 -1.41 34.14
N GLU A 64 2.33 -0.13 33.87
CA GLU A 64 1.82 0.83 34.86
C GLU A 64 0.34 1.12 34.64
N GLU A 65 -0.10 1.17 33.38
CA GLU A 65 -1.46 1.59 33.03
C GLU A 65 -1.95 0.91 31.73
N ASP A 66 -3.17 0.37 31.79
CA ASP A 66 -3.95 -0.04 30.63
C ASP A 66 -4.75 1.17 30.11
N VAL A 67 -4.16 1.92 29.18
CA VAL A 67 -4.74 3.17 28.66
C VAL A 67 -5.88 2.89 27.67
N MET A 68 -5.78 1.79 26.94
CA MET A 68 -6.85 1.28 26.08
C MET A 68 -6.90 -0.25 26.17
N GLY A 69 -8.11 -0.81 26.23
CA GLY A 69 -8.33 -2.23 26.44
C GLY A 69 -7.91 -2.71 27.83
N LYS A 70 -8.02 -4.02 28.11
CA LYS A 70 -7.47 -4.66 29.32
C LYS A 70 -6.35 -5.61 28.91
N SER A 71 -5.14 -5.39 29.41
CA SER A 71 -3.98 -6.20 29.03
C SER A 71 -3.92 -7.52 29.79
N GLU A 72 -4.24 -7.49 31.09
CA GLU A 72 -3.94 -8.54 32.07
C GLU A 72 -2.43 -8.77 32.27
N LEU A 73 -1.59 -7.85 31.79
CA LEU A 73 -0.15 -7.91 31.88
C LEU A 73 0.34 -7.11 33.09
N GLN A 74 1.17 -7.73 33.91
CA GLN A 74 2.02 -7.01 34.87
C GLN A 74 3.38 -6.71 34.24
N LYS A 75 3.89 -7.73 33.53
CA LYS A 75 5.16 -7.90 32.81
C LYS A 75 5.06 -7.69 31.30
N ILE A 76 5.97 -6.96 30.65
CA ILE A 76 6.32 -7.22 29.24
C ILE A 76 7.80 -7.56 29.17
N ARG A 77 8.12 -8.80 28.79
CA ARG A 77 9.51 -9.28 28.63
C ARG A 77 9.87 -9.23 27.15
N ILE A 78 10.94 -8.53 26.78
CA ILE A 78 11.31 -8.28 25.38
C ILE A 78 12.67 -8.92 25.09
N ASN A 79 12.72 -9.76 24.06
CA ASN A 79 13.95 -10.35 23.56
C ASN A 79 14.36 -9.62 22.28
N LEU A 80 15.36 -8.75 22.39
CA LEU A 80 15.88 -7.95 21.28
C LEU A 80 16.83 -8.77 20.38
N ALA A 81 17.46 -9.81 20.92
CA ALA A 81 18.47 -10.62 20.21
C ALA A 81 17.98 -11.31 18.91
N VAL A 82 16.67 -11.45 18.74
CA VAL A 82 16.05 -12.13 17.57
C VAL A 82 15.69 -11.17 16.42
N GLY A 83 16.02 -9.88 16.58
CA GLY A 83 15.73 -8.86 15.57
C GLY A 83 16.55 -8.98 14.31
N GLN A 84 16.04 -8.35 13.26
CA GLN A 84 16.74 -8.20 11.99
C GLN A 84 17.98 -7.32 12.17
N HIS A 85 19.03 -7.64 11.42
CA HIS A 85 20.24 -6.85 11.34
C HIS A 85 20.27 -6.12 9.99
N ARG A 86 19.90 -4.85 10.00
CA ARG A 86 19.90 -3.94 8.85
C ARG A 86 20.68 -2.68 9.24
N PRO A 87 21.21 -1.90 8.27
CA PRO A 87 22.00 -0.70 8.57
C PRO A 87 21.27 0.28 9.52
N GLU A 88 19.95 0.39 9.36
CA GLU A 88 19.09 1.30 10.14
C GLU A 88 18.40 0.63 11.34
N SER A 89 18.57 -0.68 11.54
CA SER A 89 17.88 -1.44 12.57
C SER A 89 18.71 -2.63 13.02
N THR A 90 19.29 -2.54 14.21
CA THR A 90 19.93 -3.69 14.87
C THR A 90 19.45 -3.83 16.31
N PRO A 91 19.46 -5.05 16.87
CA PRO A 91 19.24 -5.28 18.30
C PRO A 91 20.16 -4.45 19.21
N GLU A 92 21.44 -4.32 18.85
CA GLU A 92 22.45 -3.59 19.61
C GLU A 92 22.22 -2.09 19.57
N GLU A 93 21.64 -1.55 18.50
CA GLU A 93 21.23 -0.17 18.46
C GLU A 93 19.98 0.04 19.31
N MET A 94 19.00 -0.86 19.20
CA MET A 94 17.73 -0.72 19.91
C MET A 94 17.87 -0.80 21.43
N ILE A 95 18.72 -1.71 21.96
CA ILE A 95 18.93 -1.87 23.41
C ILE A 95 19.45 -0.59 24.07
N LYS A 96 20.15 0.28 23.34
CA LYS A 96 20.70 1.55 23.87
C LYS A 96 19.63 2.53 24.34
N TYR A 97 18.41 2.39 23.83
CA TYR A 97 17.29 3.26 24.20
C TYR A 97 16.53 2.74 25.43
N PHE A 98 16.77 1.50 25.84
CA PHE A 98 16.23 0.94 27.07
C PHE A 98 17.13 1.30 28.26
N HIS A 99 16.62 2.14 29.14
CA HIS A 99 17.25 2.44 30.43
C HIS A 99 16.23 2.28 31.54
N GLU A 100 16.65 1.69 32.67
CA GLU A 100 15.80 1.52 33.84
C GLU A 100 15.16 2.84 34.29
N GLY A 101 13.88 2.77 34.66
CA GLY A 101 13.08 3.94 35.06
C GLY A 101 12.58 4.80 33.89
N LYS A 102 12.92 4.49 32.64
CA LYS A 102 12.41 5.26 31.48
C LYS A 102 11.04 4.78 31.00
N PRO A 103 10.20 5.70 30.49
CA PRO A 103 8.87 5.36 30.01
C PRO A 103 8.91 4.59 28.69
N VAL A 104 7.96 3.68 28.53
CA VAL A 104 7.68 2.91 27.31
C VAL A 104 6.17 2.93 27.06
N ILE A 105 5.77 2.94 25.79
CA ILE A 105 4.39 2.74 25.36
C ILE A 105 4.35 1.59 24.35
N PHE A 106 3.31 0.76 24.43
CA PHE A 106 3.02 -0.26 23.43
C PHE A 106 1.60 -0.08 22.90
N PHE A 107 1.46 -0.12 21.58
CA PHE A 107 0.23 -0.29 20.84
C PHE A 107 0.20 -1.72 20.33
N TYR A 108 -0.82 -2.51 20.65
CA TYR A 108 -0.86 -3.89 20.19
C TYR A 108 -2.27 -4.41 19.93
N ASP A 109 -2.33 -5.41 19.06
CA ASP A 109 -3.55 -6.10 18.66
C ASP A 109 -3.58 -7.50 19.32
N LYS A 110 -4.47 -7.70 20.29
CA LYS A 110 -4.65 -8.94 21.06
C LYS A 110 -5.75 -9.77 20.38
N HIS A 111 -5.34 -10.66 19.48
CA HIS A 111 -6.24 -11.63 18.82
C HIS A 111 -5.65 -13.05 18.83
N SER A 112 -6.48 -14.06 18.56
CA SER A 112 -6.08 -15.47 18.55
C SER A 112 -4.95 -15.72 17.53
N GLY A 113 -3.88 -16.38 17.98
CA GLY A 113 -2.75 -16.85 17.18
C GLY A 113 -1.49 -16.01 17.34
N GLN A 114 -1.56 -14.68 17.26
CA GLN A 114 -0.38 -13.82 17.30
C GLN A 114 -0.76 -12.41 17.77
N LEU A 115 0.13 -11.81 18.56
CA LEU A 115 0.12 -10.40 18.95
C LEU A 115 1.24 -9.71 18.20
N ASN A 116 0.88 -8.69 17.42
CA ASN A 116 1.83 -7.75 16.83
C ASN A 116 1.73 -6.44 17.62
N SER A 117 2.87 -5.83 17.88
CA SER A 117 2.96 -4.63 18.69
C SER A 117 3.92 -3.62 18.11
N LEU A 118 3.55 -2.36 18.21
CA LEU A 118 4.41 -1.23 17.96
C LEU A 118 4.75 -0.59 19.31
N GLY A 119 6.02 -0.55 19.65
CA GLY A 119 6.54 0.08 20.86
C GLY A 119 7.23 1.40 20.57
N HIS A 120 7.29 2.27 21.58
CA HIS A 120 8.12 3.48 21.54
C HIS A 120 8.85 3.70 22.87
N VAL A 121 10.18 3.82 22.81
CA VAL A 121 11.05 4.03 23.98
C VAL A 121 12.18 5.00 23.62
N GLY A 122 12.48 5.96 24.49
CA GLY A 122 13.60 6.89 24.30
C GLY A 122 13.57 7.67 22.99
N GLY A 123 12.39 7.89 22.41
CA GLY A 123 12.26 8.55 21.10
C GLY A 123 12.43 7.64 19.88
N LYS A 124 12.42 6.32 20.07
CA LYS A 124 12.54 5.33 18.99
C LYS A 124 11.33 4.42 18.92
N TRP A 125 10.82 4.25 17.70
CA TRP A 125 9.80 3.29 17.35
C TRP A 125 10.41 1.92 17.07
N PHE A 126 9.75 0.86 17.51
CA PHE A 126 10.19 -0.51 17.28
C PHE A 126 9.00 -1.45 17.19
N GLN A 127 9.15 -2.56 16.49
CA GLN A 127 8.12 -3.58 16.42
C GLN A 127 8.52 -4.84 17.19
N CYS A 128 7.56 -5.42 17.89
CA CYS A 128 7.66 -6.72 18.52
C CYS A 128 6.47 -7.62 18.16
N LYS A 129 6.66 -8.93 18.27
CA LYS A 129 5.60 -9.92 18.12
C LYS A 129 5.65 -10.99 19.21
N THR A 130 4.52 -11.62 19.50
CA THR A 130 4.49 -12.86 20.29
C THR A 130 3.31 -13.73 19.85
N PHE A 131 3.28 -15.00 20.25
CA PHE A 131 2.18 -15.91 19.94
C PHE A 131 1.14 -15.91 21.07
N VAL A 132 -0.12 -15.68 20.72
CA VAL A 132 -1.27 -15.76 21.64
C VAL A 132 -2.02 -17.06 21.32
N GLY A 133 -1.54 -18.17 21.89
CA GLY A 133 -2.15 -19.50 21.69
C GLY A 133 -3.26 -19.81 22.68
N GLU A 134 -3.92 -20.96 22.52
CA GLU A 134 -4.87 -21.51 23.50
C GLU A 134 -4.10 -21.97 24.75
N GLY A 135 -3.88 -21.04 25.67
CA GLY A 135 -3.19 -21.26 26.94
C GLY A 135 -3.12 -19.96 27.76
N ASN A 136 -3.20 -20.07 29.09
CA ASN A 136 -3.11 -18.94 30.02
C ASN A 136 -1.67 -18.41 30.24
N ASP A 137 -0.73 -18.76 29.36
CA ASP A 137 0.70 -18.45 29.54
C ASP A 137 1.21 -17.32 28.63
N TRP A 138 0.39 -16.77 27.74
CA TRP A 138 0.85 -15.74 26.80
C TRP A 138 1.38 -14.49 27.51
N GLN A 139 0.86 -14.19 28.71
CA GLN A 139 1.32 -13.09 29.56
C GLN A 139 2.77 -13.26 30.04
N ASP A 140 3.28 -14.49 30.08
CA ASP A 140 4.64 -14.81 30.53
C ASP A 140 5.65 -14.93 29.38
N ARG A 141 5.18 -14.89 28.12
CA ARG A 141 6.03 -15.09 26.94
C ARG A 141 6.89 -13.88 26.65
N TRP A 142 8.05 -14.17 26.06
CA TRP A 142 8.92 -13.14 25.51
C TRP A 142 8.30 -12.56 24.24
N TRP A 143 8.31 -11.24 24.14
CA TRP A 143 7.99 -10.50 22.94
C TRP A 143 9.27 -10.40 22.12
N GLU A 144 9.21 -10.92 20.91
CA GLU A 144 10.33 -10.98 19.98
C GLU A 144 10.40 -9.67 19.21
N PHE A 145 11.49 -8.93 19.39
CA PHE A 145 11.79 -7.77 18.57
C PHE A 145 11.96 -8.19 17.10
N THR A 146 11.40 -7.40 16.20
CA THR A 146 11.57 -7.60 14.76
C THR A 146 12.56 -6.60 14.19
N HIS A 147 12.30 -5.30 14.35
CA HIS A 147 13.11 -4.21 13.78
C HIS A 147 12.75 -2.85 14.41
N ILE A 148 13.64 -1.87 14.22
CA ILE A 148 13.40 -0.44 14.47
C ILE A 148 12.52 0.10 13.35
N GLU A 149 11.42 0.77 13.71
CA GLU A 149 10.45 1.30 12.75
C GLU A 149 10.80 2.72 12.33
N ILE A 150 11.78 2.85 11.43
CA ILE A 150 12.36 4.15 11.05
C ILE A 150 11.35 5.12 10.41
N HIS A 151 10.31 4.63 9.75
CA HIS A 151 9.32 5.48 9.09
C HIS A 151 8.29 6.05 10.07
N MET A 152 8.13 5.46 11.26
CA MET A 152 7.17 5.92 12.27
C MET A 152 7.58 7.24 12.94
N HIS A 153 8.81 7.73 12.71
CA HIS A 153 9.19 9.10 13.06
C HIS A 153 8.34 10.16 12.36
N ARG A 154 7.73 9.84 11.21
CA ARG A 154 6.79 10.73 10.51
C ARG A 154 5.43 10.83 11.24
N THR A 155 5.05 9.79 11.96
CA THR A 155 3.83 9.73 12.78
C THR A 155 3.99 10.55 14.05
N PHE A 156 5.14 10.38 14.71
CA PHE A 156 5.52 11.13 15.90
C PHE A 156 7.04 11.13 16.04
N GLN A 157 7.59 12.32 16.26
CA GLN A 157 8.99 12.55 16.57
C GLN A 157 9.07 13.31 17.90
N GLY A 158 9.68 12.70 18.91
CA GLY A 158 9.79 13.29 20.24
C GLY A 158 10.10 12.25 21.30
N TRP A 159 10.07 12.66 22.57
CA TRP A 159 10.30 11.75 23.69
C TRP A 159 9.04 10.92 24.02
N THR A 160 9.24 9.74 24.61
CA THR A 160 8.14 8.81 24.90
C THR A 160 7.11 9.37 25.88
N ASP A 161 7.51 10.21 26.83
CA ASP A 161 6.59 10.85 27.76
C ASP A 161 5.66 11.84 27.05
N ASP A 162 6.15 12.55 26.04
CA ASP A 162 5.32 13.42 25.21
C ASP A 162 4.34 12.63 24.35
N LEU A 163 4.78 11.49 23.79
CA LEU A 163 3.88 10.57 23.08
C LEU A 163 2.76 10.06 23.99
N GLN A 164 3.09 9.63 25.22
CA GLN A 164 2.10 9.18 26.20
C GLN A 164 1.07 10.27 26.53
N LYS A 165 1.50 11.53 26.69
CA LYS A 165 0.59 12.68 26.89
C LYS A 165 -0.35 12.87 25.69
N GLN A 166 0.19 12.88 24.48
CA GLN A 166 -0.61 13.06 23.26
C GLN A 166 -1.63 11.93 23.06
N VAL A 167 -1.24 10.67 23.30
CA VAL A 167 -2.16 9.53 23.22
C VAL A 167 -3.32 9.67 24.20
N ARG A 168 -3.04 10.07 25.47
CA ARG A 168 -4.13 10.34 26.44
C ARG A 168 -5.06 11.44 25.95
N GLU A 169 -4.51 12.55 25.47
CA GLU A 169 -5.33 13.66 24.96
C GLU A 169 -6.24 13.24 23.79
N ILE A 170 -5.71 12.44 22.87
CA ILE A 170 -6.50 11.89 21.75
C ILE A 170 -7.63 11.02 22.29
N LEU A 171 -7.32 10.03 23.14
CA LEU A 171 -8.32 9.12 23.71
C LEU A 171 -9.38 9.84 24.56
N HIS A 172 -9.05 11.00 25.16
CA HIS A 172 -10.02 11.84 25.85
C HIS A 172 -10.96 12.59 24.88
N LYS A 173 -10.47 13.00 23.71
CA LYS A 173 -11.21 13.79 22.71
C LYS A 173 -12.01 12.91 21.74
N THR A 174 -11.49 11.75 21.40
CA THR A 174 -12.12 10.77 20.52
C THR A 174 -12.49 9.55 21.34
N LYS A 175 -13.79 9.19 21.38
CA LYS A 175 -14.16 7.82 21.78
C LYS A 175 -13.49 6.89 20.77
N PRO A 176 -12.58 6.00 21.20
CA PRO A 176 -12.02 5.02 20.29
C PRO A 176 -13.16 4.18 19.76
N ILE A 177 -13.05 3.82 18.48
CA ILE A 177 -13.96 2.90 17.77
C ILE A 177 -14.04 1.54 18.52
N LEU A 178 -13.10 1.24 19.44
CA LEU A 178 -12.71 -0.12 19.79
C LEU A 178 -12.84 -0.55 21.27
N VAL A 179 -13.62 0.14 22.11
CA VAL A 179 -13.70 -0.21 23.56
C VAL A 179 -14.87 -1.13 23.92
N SER A 180 -15.78 -1.44 22.99
CA SER A 180 -16.84 -2.42 23.27
C SER A 180 -16.30 -3.85 23.22
N ALA A 181 -16.80 -4.72 24.10
CA ALA A 181 -16.54 -6.17 24.00
C ALA A 181 -16.85 -6.63 22.56
N PRO A 182 -16.05 -7.56 21.99
CA PRO A 182 -16.30 -8.06 20.65
C PRO A 182 -17.72 -8.62 20.58
N ALA A 183 -18.35 -8.44 19.42
CA ALA A 183 -19.71 -8.87 19.19
C ALA A 183 -19.84 -10.40 19.40
N PRO A 184 -20.94 -10.87 20.01
CA PRO A 184 -21.12 -12.30 20.25
C PRO A 184 -21.29 -13.08 18.94
N GLY A 185 -20.94 -14.37 18.99
CA GLY A 185 -21.37 -15.35 17.99
C GLY A 185 -22.89 -15.62 18.07
N PHE A 186 -23.44 -16.29 17.06
CA PHE A 186 -24.88 -16.58 17.01
C PHE A 186 -25.39 -17.45 18.17
N ASP A 187 -24.53 -18.27 18.76
CA ASP A 187 -24.82 -19.11 19.93
C ASP A 187 -25.06 -18.30 21.22
N LYS A 188 -24.47 -17.10 21.31
CA LYS A 188 -24.57 -16.19 22.45
C LYS A 188 -25.43 -14.96 22.16
N ALA A 189 -25.98 -14.87 20.96
CA ALA A 189 -26.82 -13.76 20.54
C ALA A 189 -28.22 -13.88 21.15
N SER A 190 -28.71 -12.79 21.75
CA SER A 190 -30.12 -12.67 22.13
C SER A 190 -30.99 -12.22 20.95
N GLU A 191 -32.32 -12.32 21.06
CA GLU A 191 -33.28 -12.00 19.98
C GLU A 191 -33.22 -10.56 19.48
N ASN A 192 -32.73 -9.64 20.31
CA ASN A 192 -32.54 -8.22 20.02
C ASN A 192 -31.21 -7.90 19.33
N HIS A 193 -30.40 -8.90 18.96
CA HIS A 193 -29.24 -8.71 18.10
C HIS A 193 -29.64 -8.87 16.63
N LEU A 194 -29.20 -7.93 15.79
CA LEU A 194 -29.15 -8.12 14.36
C LEU A 194 -28.03 -9.11 14.02
N LYS A 195 -28.38 -10.17 13.30
CA LYS A 195 -27.47 -11.24 12.92
C LYS A 195 -26.81 -10.90 11.60
N VAL A 196 -25.47 -10.89 11.62
CA VAL A 196 -24.63 -10.62 10.45
C VAL A 196 -23.83 -11.87 10.10
N LEU A 197 -24.13 -12.46 8.95
CA LEU A 197 -23.31 -13.54 8.38
C LEU A 197 -22.19 -12.91 7.55
N ILE A 198 -20.94 -13.20 7.88
CA ILE A 198 -19.77 -12.74 7.12
C ILE A 198 -19.24 -13.90 6.29
N PHE A 199 -19.31 -13.77 4.96
CA PHE A 199 -18.58 -14.65 4.06
C PHE A 199 -17.21 -14.06 3.78
N SER A 200 -16.16 -14.65 4.37
CA SER A 200 -14.79 -14.10 4.30
C SER A 200 -13.86 -15.01 3.51
N ASN A 201 -12.78 -14.43 2.97
CA ASN A 201 -11.61 -15.18 2.57
C ASN A 201 -10.70 -15.42 3.79
N ARG A 202 -10.03 -16.59 3.88
CA ARG A 202 -9.02 -16.86 4.92
C ARG A 202 -7.76 -16.02 4.75
N LYS A 203 -7.46 -15.60 3.51
CA LYS A 203 -6.26 -14.82 3.17
C LYS A 203 -6.28 -13.41 3.76
N TYR A 204 -7.46 -12.82 3.89
CA TYR A 204 -7.64 -11.41 4.27
C TYR A 204 -8.49 -11.27 5.55
N PRO A 205 -7.95 -11.65 6.72
CA PRO A 205 -8.74 -11.68 7.96
C PRO A 205 -8.98 -10.29 8.57
N ALA A 206 -8.36 -9.24 8.03
CA ALA A 206 -8.39 -7.88 8.56
C ALA A 206 -9.80 -7.31 8.65
N GLU A 207 -10.61 -7.50 7.61
CA GLU A 207 -11.97 -7.00 7.55
C GLU A 207 -12.88 -7.68 8.58
N LEU A 208 -12.81 -9.01 8.67
CA LEU A 208 -13.56 -9.79 9.67
C LEU A 208 -13.26 -9.30 11.10
N ARG A 209 -11.98 -9.10 11.42
CA ARG A 209 -11.56 -8.59 12.74
C ARG A 209 -12.11 -7.19 13.01
N THR A 210 -12.16 -6.34 11.99
CA THR A 210 -12.70 -4.99 12.11
C THR A 210 -14.21 -5.02 12.37
N LEU A 211 -14.96 -5.85 11.65
CA LEU A 211 -16.41 -6.01 11.85
C LEU A 211 -16.75 -6.55 13.24
N GLN A 212 -16.02 -7.56 13.73
CA GLN A 212 -16.29 -8.18 15.03
C GLN A 212 -16.09 -7.23 16.23
N LYS A 213 -15.38 -6.11 16.04
CA LYS A 213 -15.22 -5.06 17.05
C LYS A 213 -16.50 -4.21 17.21
N ILE A 214 -17.40 -4.24 16.23
CA ILE A 214 -18.63 -3.42 16.17
C ILE A 214 -19.79 -4.18 16.84
N SER A 215 -19.88 -4.18 18.17
CA SER A 215 -20.97 -4.91 18.86
C SER A 215 -22.25 -4.12 19.06
N GLU A 216 -22.15 -2.79 19.13
CA GLU A 216 -23.30 -1.90 19.30
C GLU A 216 -23.06 -0.55 18.59
N ILE A 217 -24.07 -0.04 17.89
CA ILE A 217 -24.09 1.30 17.32
C ILE A 217 -25.48 1.91 17.54
N ASP A 218 -25.54 3.09 18.17
CA ASP A 218 -26.78 3.74 18.57
C ASP A 218 -27.65 2.80 19.43
N LYS A 219 -28.78 2.32 18.89
CA LYS A 219 -29.70 1.37 19.53
C LYS A 219 -29.55 -0.07 19.01
N TYR A 220 -28.70 -0.28 18.01
CA TYR A 220 -28.55 -1.54 17.31
C TYR A 220 -27.43 -2.36 17.94
N ARG A 221 -27.73 -3.62 18.21
CA ARG A 221 -26.76 -4.60 18.69
C ARG A 221 -26.53 -5.63 17.61
N PHE A 222 -25.29 -6.07 17.45
CA PHE A 222 -24.89 -6.96 16.37
C PHE A 222 -24.32 -8.26 16.93
N ALA A 223 -24.67 -9.37 16.28
CA ALA A 223 -24.02 -10.65 16.46
C ALA A 223 -23.43 -11.08 15.12
N TYR A 224 -22.21 -11.61 15.12
CA TYR A 224 -21.51 -11.99 13.90
C TYR A 224 -21.18 -13.46 13.89
N GLN A 225 -21.41 -14.09 12.74
CA GLN A 225 -20.89 -15.42 12.44
C GLN A 225 -20.10 -15.33 11.14
N SER A 226 -18.84 -15.72 11.15
CA SER A 226 -18.08 -15.91 9.92
C SER A 226 -18.29 -17.31 9.36
N THR A 227 -18.36 -17.43 8.05
CA THR A 227 -18.28 -18.71 7.35
C THR A 227 -17.34 -18.62 6.15
N TYR A 228 -16.69 -19.75 5.88
CA TYR A 228 -15.93 -19.99 4.64
C TYR A 228 -16.65 -21.00 3.73
N ASP A 229 -17.77 -21.54 4.20
CA ASP A 229 -18.59 -22.46 3.44
C ASP A 229 -19.31 -21.67 2.35
N GLN A 230 -18.99 -22.02 1.11
CA GLN A 230 -19.59 -21.40 -0.07
C GLN A 230 -21.10 -21.61 -0.09
N ASN A 231 -21.67 -22.60 0.61
CA ASN A 231 -23.11 -22.79 0.66
C ASN A 231 -23.86 -21.78 1.54
N LEU A 232 -23.16 -20.87 2.24
CA LEU A 232 -23.73 -19.88 3.15
C LEU A 232 -24.77 -20.49 4.11
N PRO A 233 -24.36 -21.40 5.01
CA PRO A 233 -25.29 -22.05 5.93
C PRO A 233 -25.97 -21.01 6.82
N GLY A 234 -27.31 -21.10 6.90
CA GLY A 234 -28.11 -20.18 7.70
C GLY A 234 -28.31 -18.79 7.09
N LEU A 235 -28.05 -18.59 5.78
CA LEU A 235 -28.33 -17.33 5.09
C LEU A 235 -29.78 -16.84 5.31
N GLU A 236 -30.73 -17.76 5.39
CA GLU A 236 -32.15 -17.45 5.54
C GLU A 236 -32.53 -17.01 6.97
N SER A 237 -31.64 -17.15 7.95
CA SER A 237 -31.89 -16.84 9.37
C SER A 237 -31.13 -15.62 9.89
N VAL A 238 -30.51 -14.85 8.98
CA VAL A 238 -29.75 -13.63 9.31
C VAL A 238 -30.42 -12.40 8.73
N ASP A 239 -30.04 -11.23 9.23
CA ASP A 239 -30.57 -9.95 8.76
C ASP A 239 -29.67 -9.33 7.68
N ILE A 240 -28.36 -9.53 7.85
CA ILE A 240 -27.32 -8.94 6.99
C ILE A 240 -26.36 -10.03 6.52
N LEU A 241 -26.09 -10.07 5.21
CA LEU A 241 -24.98 -10.82 4.62
C LEU A 241 -23.86 -9.84 4.25
N TRP A 242 -22.68 -10.01 4.84
CA TRP A 242 -21.46 -9.29 4.47
C TRP A 242 -20.58 -10.19 3.60
N LEU A 243 -20.43 -9.85 2.32
CA LEU A 243 -19.44 -10.46 1.43
C LEU A 243 -18.13 -9.72 1.59
N GLY A 244 -17.15 -10.42 2.18
CA GLY A 244 -15.88 -9.82 2.53
C GLY A 244 -14.98 -9.56 1.32
N TYR A 245 -13.95 -8.72 1.52
CA TYR A 245 -13.02 -8.33 0.45
C TYR A 245 -12.46 -9.55 -0.31
N ARG A 246 -12.66 -9.55 -1.63
CA ARG A 246 -12.31 -10.64 -2.57
C ARG A 246 -12.78 -12.04 -2.15
N ALA A 247 -13.82 -12.14 -1.32
CA ALA A 247 -14.34 -13.43 -0.86
C ALA A 247 -14.92 -14.28 -2.01
N LEU A 248 -15.37 -13.65 -3.10
CA LEU A 248 -16.00 -14.33 -4.23
C LEU A 248 -15.06 -14.68 -5.39
N GLY A 249 -13.90 -14.03 -5.51
CA GLY A 249 -13.24 -13.90 -6.82
C GLY A 249 -11.72 -14.03 -6.85
N GLU A 250 -11.04 -14.40 -5.76
CA GLU A 250 -9.60 -14.63 -5.86
C GLU A 250 -9.30 -15.92 -6.66
N GLY A 251 -9.00 -15.75 -7.95
CA GLY A 251 -8.70 -16.81 -8.92
C GLY A 251 -9.92 -17.24 -9.74
N GLU A 252 -10.86 -17.93 -9.09
CA GLU A 252 -12.10 -18.40 -9.73
C GLU A 252 -13.33 -17.96 -8.94
N TYR A 253 -14.41 -17.66 -9.66
CA TYR A 253 -15.67 -17.25 -9.08
C TYR A 253 -16.30 -18.39 -8.26
N ARG A 254 -16.62 -18.11 -6.99
CA ARG A 254 -16.92 -19.14 -5.99
C ARG A 254 -18.40 -19.48 -5.79
N LEU A 255 -19.32 -18.87 -6.52
CA LEU A 255 -20.75 -19.12 -6.35
C LEU A 255 -21.32 -19.90 -7.54
N ASN A 256 -22.19 -20.86 -7.24
CA ASN A 256 -23.00 -21.53 -8.26
C ASN A 256 -24.36 -20.83 -8.44
N GLN A 257 -25.05 -21.13 -9.54
CA GLN A 257 -26.32 -20.49 -9.89
C GLN A 257 -27.42 -20.67 -8.82
N ASN A 258 -27.44 -21.80 -8.11
CA ASN A 258 -28.42 -22.05 -7.06
C ASN A 258 -28.23 -21.06 -5.90
N LEU A 259 -26.98 -20.91 -5.45
CA LEU A 259 -26.63 -20.02 -4.37
C LEU A 259 -26.83 -18.55 -4.74
N GLU A 260 -26.49 -18.16 -5.97
CA GLU A 260 -26.81 -16.82 -6.48
C GLU A 260 -28.31 -16.51 -6.38
N ASN A 261 -29.16 -17.48 -6.73
CA ASN A 261 -30.60 -17.33 -6.61
C ASN A 261 -31.04 -17.27 -5.14
N ARG A 262 -30.42 -18.03 -4.24
CA ARG A 262 -30.65 -17.93 -2.79
C ARG A 262 -30.29 -16.55 -2.26
N ILE A 263 -29.14 -15.98 -2.66
CA ILE A 263 -28.75 -14.62 -2.29
C ILE A 263 -29.76 -13.59 -2.81
N LYS A 264 -30.21 -13.71 -4.07
CA LYS A 264 -31.23 -12.81 -4.62
C LYS A 264 -32.53 -12.90 -3.86
N GLU A 265 -32.96 -14.10 -3.51
CA GLU A 265 -34.20 -14.32 -2.76
C GLU A 265 -34.10 -13.82 -1.32
N PHE A 266 -32.93 -14.00 -0.67
CA PHE A 266 -32.61 -13.40 0.63
C PHE A 266 -32.80 -11.88 0.60
N VAL A 267 -32.17 -11.18 -0.35
CA VAL A 267 -32.30 -9.72 -0.47
C VAL A 267 -33.74 -9.32 -0.80
N LYS A 268 -34.38 -10.02 -1.75
CA LYS A 268 -35.76 -9.75 -2.13
C LYS A 268 -36.73 -9.84 -0.95
N ASN A 269 -36.48 -10.75 -0.01
CA ASN A 269 -37.33 -11.00 1.16
C ASN A 269 -37.06 -10.09 2.37
N GLY A 270 -36.11 -9.16 2.26
CA GLY A 270 -35.87 -8.14 3.29
C GLY A 270 -34.44 -8.12 3.81
N GLY A 271 -33.64 -9.14 3.49
CA GLY A 271 -32.23 -9.17 3.86
C GLY A 271 -31.43 -8.03 3.21
N ILE A 272 -30.38 -7.58 3.88
CA ILE A 272 -29.44 -6.63 3.32
C ILE A 272 -28.13 -7.33 3.01
N LEU A 273 -27.67 -7.20 1.77
CA LEU A 273 -26.35 -7.65 1.37
C LEU A 273 -25.40 -6.46 1.31
N ILE A 274 -24.26 -6.55 2.00
CA ILE A 274 -23.15 -5.62 1.87
C ILE A 274 -22.00 -6.33 1.16
N SER A 275 -21.53 -5.78 0.05
CA SER A 275 -20.35 -6.27 -0.66
C SER A 275 -19.18 -5.33 -0.41
N SER A 276 -18.15 -5.83 0.28
CA SER A 276 -16.81 -5.26 0.25
C SER A 276 -16.15 -5.54 -1.11
N GLY A 277 -15.09 -4.81 -1.48
CA GLY A 277 -14.51 -4.85 -2.82
C GLY A 277 -14.31 -6.28 -3.34
N GLN A 278 -14.81 -6.58 -4.53
CA GLN A 278 -14.63 -7.88 -5.18
C GLN A 278 -13.76 -7.72 -6.41
N ASP A 279 -13.17 -8.82 -6.85
CA ASP A 279 -12.46 -8.87 -8.11
C ASP A 279 -13.42 -8.50 -9.27
N SER A 280 -13.02 -7.55 -10.11
CA SER A 280 -13.93 -6.88 -11.04
C SER A 280 -14.26 -7.74 -12.26
N ASN A 281 -13.37 -8.67 -12.57
CA ASN A 281 -13.50 -9.68 -13.60
C ASN A 281 -14.47 -10.81 -13.22
N SER A 282 -14.95 -10.85 -11.96
CA SER A 282 -15.88 -11.88 -11.50
C SER A 282 -17.31 -11.69 -12.03
N THR A 283 -18.00 -12.80 -12.29
CA THR A 283 -19.41 -12.77 -12.68
C THR A 283 -20.28 -12.27 -11.52
N LEU A 284 -21.13 -11.28 -11.76
CA LEU A 284 -22.02 -10.71 -10.74
C LEU A 284 -23.36 -11.45 -10.64
N GLY A 285 -23.34 -12.79 -10.72
CA GLY A 285 -24.58 -13.56 -10.80
C GLY A 285 -25.43 -13.50 -9.53
N TRP A 286 -24.86 -13.16 -8.37
CA TRP A 286 -25.57 -12.89 -7.11
C TRP A 286 -26.25 -11.50 -7.05
N PHE A 287 -25.86 -10.56 -7.92
CA PHE A 287 -26.37 -9.20 -7.97
C PHE A 287 -27.44 -9.03 -9.06
N THR A 288 -28.48 -8.24 -8.79
CA THR A 288 -29.58 -8.02 -9.76
C THR A 288 -29.46 -6.72 -10.54
N GLY A 289 -28.49 -5.88 -10.20
CA GLY A 289 -28.19 -4.68 -10.96
C GLY A 289 -27.29 -4.97 -12.17
N ARG A 290 -26.88 -3.90 -12.84
CA ARG A 290 -25.95 -3.94 -13.96
C ARG A 290 -24.74 -3.12 -13.60
N PHE A 291 -23.58 -3.70 -13.81
CA PHE A 291 -22.27 -3.09 -13.65
C PHE A 291 -21.34 -3.63 -14.73
N LYS A 292 -20.28 -2.88 -15.00
CA LYS A 292 -19.11 -3.37 -15.69
C LYS A 292 -17.94 -3.29 -14.71
N GLY A 293 -17.23 -4.40 -14.53
CA GLY A 293 -16.03 -4.46 -13.70
C GLY A 293 -14.91 -3.59 -14.26
N VAL A 294 -14.16 -2.97 -13.37
CA VAL A 294 -12.98 -2.17 -13.66
C VAL A 294 -11.86 -2.61 -12.72
N GLU A 295 -10.84 -3.24 -13.31
CA GLU A 295 -9.56 -3.49 -12.63
C GLU A 295 -8.90 -2.16 -12.35
N SER A 296 -8.43 -1.97 -11.11
CA SER A 296 -7.74 -0.74 -10.76
C SER A 296 -6.74 -0.97 -9.64
N GLU A 297 -5.62 -0.25 -9.71
CA GLU A 297 -4.69 -0.19 -8.59
C GLU A 297 -5.38 0.36 -7.34
N THR A 298 -4.85 -0.05 -6.19
CA THR A 298 -5.31 0.47 -4.90
C THR A 298 -5.09 1.98 -4.87
N GLN A 299 -6.17 2.71 -4.62
CA GLN A 299 -6.16 4.17 -4.48
C GLN A 299 -6.75 4.57 -3.14
N MET A 300 -6.40 5.78 -2.70
CA MET A 300 -6.97 6.43 -1.54
C MET A 300 -7.87 7.56 -1.96
N GLY A 301 -8.95 7.76 -1.21
CA GLY A 301 -9.88 8.84 -1.41
C GLY A 301 -11.16 8.40 -2.11
N ILE A 302 -12.27 8.96 -1.66
CA ILE A 302 -13.57 8.86 -2.29
C ILE A 302 -14.23 10.24 -2.32
N HIS A 303 -15.12 10.45 -3.28
CA HIS A 303 -15.92 11.67 -3.38
C HIS A 303 -17.40 11.34 -3.12
N PRO A 304 -17.92 11.63 -1.91
CA PRO A 304 -19.34 11.59 -1.65
C PRO A 304 -20.09 12.49 -2.63
N ASN A 305 -21.24 12.02 -3.09
CA ASN A 305 -22.15 12.85 -3.88
C ASN A 305 -23.26 13.43 -3.00
N GLU A 306 -24.09 14.29 -3.58
CA GLU A 306 -25.20 14.94 -2.88
C GLU A 306 -26.25 13.97 -2.31
N LYS A 307 -26.32 12.74 -2.82
CA LYS A 307 -27.25 11.69 -2.37
C LYS A 307 -26.68 10.83 -1.25
N ALA A 308 -25.44 11.07 -0.82
CA ALA A 308 -24.80 10.34 0.25
C ALA A 308 -25.52 10.46 1.61
N ASP A 309 -26.43 11.43 1.73
CA ASP A 309 -27.08 11.80 2.98
C ASP A 309 -26.04 11.96 4.10
N ASP A 310 -26.26 11.36 5.27
CA ASP A 310 -25.36 11.42 6.41
C ASP A 310 -24.44 10.19 6.55
N ILE A 311 -24.37 9.29 5.56
CA ILE A 311 -23.62 8.03 5.68
C ILE A 311 -22.11 8.22 5.91
N PHE A 312 -21.53 9.37 5.53
CA PHE A 312 -20.13 9.71 5.79
C PHE A 312 -19.94 10.60 7.02
N GLN A 313 -21.02 10.98 7.68
CA GLN A 313 -21.02 11.87 8.84
C GLN A 313 -21.56 11.19 10.11
N LYS A 314 -22.41 10.17 9.97
CA LYS A 314 -23.08 9.48 11.06
C LYS A 314 -23.10 7.96 10.85
N PRO A 315 -23.00 7.17 11.94
CA PRO A 315 -22.72 7.56 13.33
C PRO A 315 -21.36 8.24 13.51
N ASN A 316 -20.39 7.94 12.64
CA ASN A 316 -19.04 8.47 12.73
C ASN A 316 -18.70 9.37 11.53
N LYS A 317 -17.96 10.45 11.78
CA LYS A 317 -17.34 11.22 10.70
C LYS A 317 -16.27 10.37 10.03
N VAL A 318 -16.42 10.13 8.74
CA VAL A 318 -15.49 9.38 7.89
C VAL A 318 -14.50 10.35 7.25
N ALA A 319 -13.21 10.05 7.36
CA ALA A 319 -12.15 10.75 6.63
C ALA A 319 -12.12 10.20 5.20
N THR A 320 -12.92 10.79 4.30
CA THR A 320 -13.15 10.30 2.93
C THR A 320 -11.88 10.24 2.08
N GLU A 321 -10.92 11.10 2.38
CA GLU A 321 -9.58 11.14 1.78
C GLU A 321 -8.71 9.92 2.15
N ASN A 322 -9.07 9.20 3.20
CA ASN A 322 -8.30 8.09 3.76
C ASN A 322 -8.89 6.72 3.42
N ILE A 323 -10.00 6.67 2.69
CA ILE A 323 -10.67 5.42 2.31
C ILE A 323 -9.88 4.73 1.21
N TYR A 324 -9.52 3.47 1.45
CA TYR A 324 -8.85 2.62 0.46
C TYR A 324 -9.87 1.95 -0.44
N THR A 325 -9.71 2.15 -1.74
CA THR A 325 -10.49 1.48 -2.78
C THR A 325 -9.57 0.75 -3.74
N GLY A 326 -10.09 -0.29 -4.39
CA GLY A 326 -9.40 -1.07 -5.41
C GLY A 326 -10.35 -1.35 -6.56
N ASP A 327 -10.30 -2.58 -7.07
CA ASP A 327 -11.23 -3.11 -8.06
C ASP A 327 -12.67 -2.66 -7.80
N SER A 328 -13.29 -2.17 -8.86
CA SER A 328 -14.52 -1.41 -8.75
C SER A 328 -15.45 -1.68 -9.92
N TRP A 329 -16.53 -0.90 -9.99
CA TRP A 329 -17.54 -1.05 -11.01
C TRP A 329 -17.90 0.31 -11.59
N ASN A 330 -18.25 0.31 -12.88
CA ASN A 330 -18.84 1.45 -13.55
C ASN A 330 -20.09 1.04 -14.33
N SER A 331 -20.59 1.96 -15.16
CA SER A 331 -21.72 1.71 -16.07
C SER A 331 -22.97 1.18 -15.34
N TRP A 332 -23.26 1.75 -14.17
CA TRP A 332 -24.36 1.28 -13.33
C TRP A 332 -25.74 1.59 -13.92
N GLY A 333 -26.71 0.72 -13.65
CA GLY A 333 -28.08 0.92 -14.10
C GLY A 333 -28.77 2.11 -13.40
N LYS A 334 -29.79 2.70 -14.04
CA LYS A 334 -30.55 3.86 -13.53
C LYS A 334 -31.18 3.69 -12.14
N ARG A 335 -31.42 2.44 -11.71
CA ARG A 335 -31.98 2.11 -10.39
C ARG A 335 -30.93 2.10 -9.27
N PHE A 336 -29.65 2.09 -9.62
CA PHE A 336 -28.56 2.15 -8.66
C PHE A 336 -28.40 3.57 -8.16
N THR A 337 -28.39 3.74 -6.84
CA THR A 337 -28.12 5.02 -6.19
C THR A 337 -26.64 5.03 -5.82
N LEU A 338 -25.87 5.78 -6.60
CA LEU A 338 -24.49 6.12 -6.25
C LEU A 338 -24.50 7.00 -4.99
N LEU A 339 -23.59 6.76 -4.05
CA LEU A 339 -23.36 7.60 -2.86
C LEU A 339 -21.98 8.23 -2.85
N ALA A 340 -20.97 7.54 -3.38
CA ALA A 340 -19.63 8.09 -3.59
C ALA A 340 -18.95 7.48 -4.81
N THR A 341 -18.11 8.26 -5.46
CA THR A 341 -17.18 7.75 -6.48
C THR A 341 -15.80 7.52 -5.90
N THR A 342 -14.99 6.73 -6.60
CA THR A 342 -13.54 6.67 -6.39
C THR A 342 -12.89 8.05 -6.58
N ASN A 343 -11.65 8.22 -6.12
CA ASN A 343 -10.90 9.48 -6.19
C ASN A 343 -10.75 10.04 -7.62
N ASP A 344 -10.70 9.16 -8.62
CA ASP A 344 -10.68 9.58 -10.03
C ASP A 344 -12.04 10.07 -10.56
N GLY A 345 -13.12 9.93 -9.77
CA GLY A 345 -14.48 10.34 -10.10
C GLY A 345 -15.23 9.38 -11.02
N ARG A 346 -14.67 8.22 -11.40
CA ARG A 346 -15.19 7.40 -12.52
C ARG A 346 -15.95 6.17 -12.09
N ASN A 347 -15.59 5.58 -10.96
CA ASN A 347 -16.10 4.28 -10.54
C ASN A 347 -16.91 4.39 -9.24
N VAL A 348 -17.74 3.39 -8.99
CA VAL A 348 -18.53 3.28 -7.75
C VAL A 348 -17.57 3.02 -6.59
N ALA A 349 -17.52 3.93 -5.63
CA ALA A 349 -16.89 3.68 -4.33
C ALA A 349 -17.89 3.16 -3.31
N VAL A 350 -19.06 3.79 -3.24
CA VAL A 350 -20.17 3.38 -2.37
C VAL A 350 -21.49 3.65 -3.11
N GLY A 351 -22.41 2.70 -3.06
CA GLY A 351 -23.78 2.92 -3.51
C GLY A 351 -24.70 1.78 -3.13
N PHE A 352 -25.98 1.89 -3.49
CA PHE A 352 -26.96 0.87 -3.19
C PHE A 352 -28.00 0.64 -4.29
N LEU A 353 -28.60 -0.55 -4.26
CA LEU A 353 -29.75 -0.93 -5.08
C LEU A 353 -30.82 -1.54 -4.18
N LYS A 354 -31.99 -0.90 -4.10
CA LYS A 354 -33.18 -1.52 -3.48
C LYS A 354 -33.69 -2.66 -4.35
N TYR A 355 -34.01 -3.79 -3.74
CA TYR A 355 -34.52 -4.97 -4.45
C TYR A 355 -35.49 -5.76 -3.57
N GLY A 356 -36.75 -5.85 -4.00
CA GLY A 356 -37.81 -6.39 -3.15
C GLY A 356 -37.96 -5.56 -1.87
N LYS A 357 -37.98 -6.23 -0.73
CA LYS A 357 -38.02 -5.61 0.61
C LYS A 357 -36.64 -5.25 1.17
N GLY A 358 -35.57 -5.74 0.55
CA GLY A 358 -34.20 -5.54 1.00
C GLY A 358 -33.37 -4.65 0.07
N MET A 359 -32.06 -4.77 0.22
CA MET A 359 -31.10 -3.87 -0.44
C MET A 359 -29.74 -4.53 -0.64
N TYR A 360 -29.10 -4.17 -1.75
CA TYR A 360 -27.67 -4.36 -1.97
C TYR A 360 -26.93 -3.07 -1.65
N LEU A 361 -25.93 -3.13 -0.78
CA LEU A 361 -24.93 -2.09 -0.53
C LEU A 361 -23.61 -2.54 -1.17
N ILE A 362 -23.11 -1.76 -2.10
CA ILE A 362 -21.95 -2.11 -2.92
C ILE A 362 -20.83 -1.12 -2.63
N THR A 363 -19.64 -1.63 -2.32
CA THR A 363 -18.46 -0.81 -2.04
C THR A 363 -17.23 -1.38 -2.73
N SER A 364 -16.31 -0.52 -3.16
CA SER A 364 -15.02 -0.92 -3.72
C SER A 364 -13.90 -0.92 -2.67
N MET A 365 -14.25 -1.07 -1.38
CA MET A 365 -13.28 -1.04 -0.28
C MET A 365 -12.18 -2.09 -0.48
N HIS A 366 -10.92 -1.67 -0.41
CA HIS A 366 -9.75 -2.54 -0.51
C HIS A 366 -9.25 -2.87 0.90
N ASN A 367 -9.62 -4.03 1.45
CA ASN A 367 -9.33 -4.41 2.83
C ASN A 367 -8.37 -5.60 2.94
N GLU A 368 -7.32 -5.59 2.12
CA GLU A 368 -6.31 -6.66 2.07
C GLU A 368 -5.46 -6.71 3.35
N THR A 369 -5.04 -5.55 3.83
CA THR A 369 -4.21 -5.41 5.03
C THR A 369 -5.01 -4.92 6.22
N PHE A 370 -4.51 -5.18 7.42
CA PHE A 370 -5.08 -4.65 8.66
C PHE A 370 -5.20 -3.12 8.63
N PHE A 371 -4.18 -2.44 8.12
CA PHE A 371 -4.17 -0.99 8.05
C PHE A 371 -5.26 -0.43 7.13
N GLN A 372 -5.45 -1.04 5.96
CA GLN A 372 -6.51 -0.61 5.04
C GLN A 372 -7.90 -0.87 5.64
N ALA A 373 -8.11 -2.03 6.28
CA ALA A 373 -9.36 -2.33 6.98
C ALA A 373 -9.63 -1.36 8.14
N SER A 374 -8.60 -1.00 8.92
CA SER A 374 -8.71 -0.01 10.00
C SER A 374 -9.05 1.38 9.44
N SER A 375 -8.39 1.81 8.36
CA SER A 375 -8.69 3.08 7.67
C SER A 375 -10.14 3.13 7.16
N ASN A 376 -10.64 2.01 6.65
CA ASN A 376 -12.02 1.85 6.20
C ASN A 376 -13.02 1.60 7.35
N GLY A 377 -12.55 1.38 8.59
CA GLY A 377 -13.36 0.88 9.70
C GLY A 377 -14.55 1.78 10.05
N ARG A 378 -14.36 3.11 10.04
CA ARG A 378 -15.47 4.06 10.26
C ARG A 378 -16.54 3.98 9.17
N LEU A 379 -16.14 3.76 7.92
CA LEU A 379 -17.08 3.56 6.83
C LEU A 379 -17.82 2.22 7.00
N MET A 380 -17.13 1.16 7.41
CA MET A 380 -17.74 -0.14 7.70
C MET A 380 -18.80 -0.05 8.80
N GLU A 381 -18.52 0.67 9.88
CA GLU A 381 -19.50 0.97 10.95
C GLU A 381 -20.71 1.72 10.41
N ASN A 382 -20.48 2.78 9.62
CA ASN A 382 -21.56 3.56 9.06
C ASN A 382 -22.41 2.73 8.09
N LEU A 383 -21.81 1.84 7.30
CA LEU A 383 -22.52 0.93 6.40
C LEU A 383 -23.38 -0.08 7.17
N ILE A 384 -22.85 -0.67 8.26
CA ILE A 384 -23.62 -1.57 9.13
C ILE A 384 -24.78 -0.82 9.79
N CYS A 385 -24.55 0.38 10.31
CA CYS A 385 -25.60 1.22 10.88
C CYS A 385 -26.66 1.60 9.85
N PHE A 386 -26.24 1.96 8.63
CA PHE A 386 -27.13 2.27 7.52
C PHE A 386 -27.99 1.06 7.13
N ALA A 387 -27.40 -0.14 7.10
CA ALA A 387 -28.14 -1.37 6.90
C ALA A 387 -29.19 -1.59 8.01
N ALA A 388 -28.79 -1.50 9.28
CA ALA A 388 -29.68 -1.65 10.42
C ALA A 388 -30.88 -0.68 10.39
N LYS A 389 -30.64 0.59 10.07
CA LYS A 389 -31.71 1.60 9.90
C LYS A 389 -32.70 1.24 8.79
N ASN A 390 -32.23 0.64 7.70
CA ASN A 390 -33.09 0.23 6.59
C ASN A 390 -33.91 -1.04 6.89
N LEU A 391 -33.42 -1.93 7.76
CA LEU A 391 -34.20 -3.05 8.32
C LEU A 391 -35.33 -2.56 9.24
N ASP A 392 -35.05 -1.57 10.08
CA ASP A 392 -36.08 -0.94 10.93
C ASP A 392 -37.14 -0.20 10.10
N THR A 393 -36.74 0.43 9.00
CA THR A 393 -37.68 1.19 8.18
C THR A 393 -38.56 0.28 7.32
N SER A 394 -38.06 -0.91 6.94
CA SER A 394 -38.84 -1.91 6.20
C SER A 394 -39.87 -2.62 7.08
N THR A 395 -39.63 -2.74 8.39
CA THR A 395 -40.65 -3.20 9.36
C THR A 395 -41.74 -2.16 9.63
N LEU A 396 -41.47 -0.87 9.40
CA LEU A 396 -42.44 0.23 9.53
C LEU A 396 -43.24 0.53 8.24
N LYS A 397 -42.87 -0.02 7.09
CA LYS A 397 -43.57 0.19 5.80
C LYS A 397 -44.32 -1.05 5.35
N LEU A 398 -45.37 -1.40 6.10
CA LEU A 398 -46.35 -2.42 5.71
C LEU A 398 -47.72 -1.79 5.32
N ASP A 399 -47.73 -0.53 4.88
CA ASP A 399 -49.00 0.19 4.64
C ASP A 399 -49.02 1.21 3.47
N TYR A 400 -48.16 1.10 2.45
CA TYR A 400 -48.41 1.85 1.20
C TYR A 400 -48.27 1.01 -0.05
N ALA A 401 -49.38 1.03 -0.80
CA ALA A 401 -49.72 0.22 -1.93
C ALA A 401 -48.87 0.48 -3.19
N SER A 402 -48.88 -0.57 -4.02
CA SER A 402 -48.60 -0.62 -5.45
C SER A 402 -49.05 0.61 -6.24
N THR A 403 -48.19 1.10 -7.15
CA THR A 403 -48.61 1.50 -8.51
C THR A 403 -47.46 1.45 -9.50
N GLU A 404 -47.83 1.11 -10.73
CA GLU A 404 -47.07 0.69 -11.91
C GLU A 404 -46.37 1.83 -12.69
N ALA A 405 -45.41 1.40 -13.51
CA ALA A 405 -45.08 1.77 -14.90
C ALA A 405 -45.05 3.26 -15.37
N ASP A 406 -43.91 3.66 -15.93
CA ASP A 406 -43.62 3.71 -17.39
C ASP A 406 -42.81 4.94 -17.88
N LYS A 407 -41.94 4.67 -18.88
CA LYS A 407 -41.25 5.54 -19.87
C LYS A 407 -40.12 6.52 -19.47
N PRO A 408 -38.99 6.53 -20.22
CA PRO A 408 -37.93 7.54 -20.10
C PRO A 408 -38.10 8.70 -21.10
N GLU A 409 -38.13 9.93 -20.61
CA GLU A 409 -37.87 11.14 -21.41
C GLU A 409 -36.36 11.40 -21.56
N PRO A 410 -35.91 12.05 -22.66
CA PRO A 410 -34.50 12.33 -22.91
C PRO A 410 -34.08 13.65 -22.24
N VAL A 411 -32.99 13.63 -21.47
CA VAL A 411 -32.42 14.83 -20.86
C VAL A 411 -31.26 15.33 -21.72
N ALA A 412 -31.32 16.63 -22.03
CA ALA A 412 -30.35 17.41 -22.78
C ALA A 412 -29.02 17.61 -22.03
N HIS A 413 -27.93 17.68 -22.81
CA HIS A 413 -26.62 18.14 -22.34
C HIS A 413 -26.59 19.67 -22.17
N PRO A 414 -25.97 20.21 -21.11
CA PRO A 414 -25.43 21.56 -21.15
C PRO A 414 -23.91 21.50 -21.35
N ALA A 415 -23.46 22.12 -22.44
CA ALA A 415 -22.08 22.52 -22.64
C ALA A 415 -21.95 24.04 -22.45
N GLN A 416 -20.76 24.45 -22.00
CA GLN A 416 -20.13 25.77 -22.18
C GLN A 416 -20.64 26.95 -21.36
N TRP A 417 -19.88 27.30 -20.32
CA TRP A 417 -19.58 28.69 -19.90
C TRP A 417 -18.17 28.71 -19.30
N VAL A 418 -17.21 29.42 -19.92
CA VAL A 418 -16.29 30.40 -19.30
C VAL A 418 -15.56 31.11 -20.44
N SER A 419 -15.77 32.41 -20.58
CA SER A 419 -14.84 33.33 -21.23
C SER A 419 -14.79 34.66 -20.49
N ALA A 420 -13.58 35.24 -20.52
CA ALA A 420 -13.18 36.60 -20.17
C ALA A 420 -13.05 36.97 -18.68
N ILE A 421 -11.83 37.37 -18.25
CA ILE A 421 -11.38 38.78 -18.24
C ILE A 421 -9.84 38.85 -18.06
N GLU A 422 -9.22 39.60 -18.99
CA GLU A 422 -8.02 40.48 -19.02
C GLU A 422 -7.01 40.43 -17.85
N ASP A 423 -5.70 40.23 -18.05
CA ASP A 423 -4.68 41.04 -18.77
C ASP A 423 -4.20 42.29 -18.00
N LYS A 424 -2.89 42.31 -17.62
CA LYS A 424 -2.05 43.51 -17.45
C LYS A 424 -0.57 43.19 -17.12
N SER A 425 0.26 43.44 -18.14
CA SER A 425 1.51 44.22 -18.16
C SER A 425 2.75 43.83 -17.31
N GLU A 426 3.78 43.41 -18.05
CA GLU A 426 5.22 43.75 -18.04
C GLU A 426 5.86 44.53 -16.86
N SER A 427 7.03 44.04 -16.41
CA SER A 427 8.27 44.84 -16.40
C SER A 427 9.53 43.97 -16.39
N THR A 428 10.56 44.44 -17.09
CA THR A 428 11.87 43.82 -17.33
C THR A 428 12.91 44.25 -16.29
N SER A 429 13.87 43.37 -15.99
CA SER A 429 15.24 43.82 -15.64
C SER A 429 16.27 42.72 -15.94
N THR A 430 17.35 43.13 -16.59
CA THR A 430 18.50 42.36 -17.07
C THR A 430 19.62 42.29 -16.02
N HIS A 431 20.23 41.13 -15.81
CA HIS A 431 21.62 41.03 -15.35
C HIS A 431 22.33 39.82 -15.97
N ASP A 432 23.48 40.10 -16.58
CA ASP A 432 24.44 39.15 -17.15
C ASP A 432 25.17 38.36 -16.06
N SER A 433 25.37 37.06 -16.29
CA SER A 433 26.36 36.25 -15.58
C SER A 433 26.97 35.17 -16.47
N ILE A 434 28.31 35.15 -16.48
CA ILE A 434 29.25 34.23 -17.15
C ILE A 434 29.12 32.80 -16.58
N PRO A 435 29.40 31.70 -17.35
CA PRO A 435 28.67 30.44 -17.18
C PRO A 435 29.27 29.48 -16.13
N LYS A 436 28.41 28.99 -15.22
CA LYS A 436 28.63 27.87 -14.29
C LYS A 436 28.40 26.48 -14.94
N LYS A 437 28.77 26.29 -16.21
CA LYS A 437 28.33 25.12 -17.01
C LYS A 437 29.04 23.78 -16.72
N THR A 438 30.13 23.75 -15.96
CA THR A 438 30.96 22.54 -15.84
C THR A 438 30.52 21.58 -14.72
N ASN A 439 29.89 22.05 -13.64
CA ASN A 439 29.51 21.20 -12.50
C ASN A 439 28.06 20.66 -12.57
N GLU A 440 27.16 21.32 -13.31
CA GLU A 440 25.81 20.78 -13.56
C GLU A 440 25.86 19.62 -14.56
N LYS A 441 26.74 19.70 -15.56
CA LYS A 441 26.87 18.65 -16.59
C LYS A 441 27.29 17.29 -16.02
N SER A 442 28.19 17.25 -15.03
CA SER A 442 28.62 15.99 -14.39
C SER A 442 27.56 15.40 -13.47
N LYS A 443 26.68 16.24 -12.90
CA LYS A 443 25.56 15.78 -12.06
C LYS A 443 24.45 15.19 -12.91
N ASP A 444 24.07 15.89 -13.98
CA ASP A 444 23.05 15.42 -14.93
C ASP A 444 23.51 14.11 -15.61
N GLU A 445 24.81 13.97 -15.87
CA GLU A 445 25.40 12.75 -16.43
C GLU A 445 25.42 11.57 -15.43
N LEU A 446 25.62 11.84 -14.14
CA LEU A 446 25.54 10.83 -13.08
C LEU A 446 24.08 10.39 -12.84
N GLU A 447 23.13 11.32 -12.80
CA GLU A 447 21.70 11.04 -12.65
C GLU A 447 21.17 10.22 -13.85
N LEU A 448 21.54 10.59 -15.08
CA LEU A 448 21.22 9.80 -16.28
C LEU A 448 21.82 8.38 -16.22
N ARG A 449 23.00 8.22 -15.61
CA ARG A 449 23.66 6.92 -15.45
C ARG A 449 22.97 6.04 -14.41
N ILE A 450 22.51 6.63 -13.30
CA ILE A 450 21.72 5.94 -12.27
C ILE A 450 20.38 5.48 -12.86
N ASP A 451 19.69 6.36 -13.58
CA ASP A 451 18.41 6.04 -14.23
C ASP A 451 18.55 4.87 -15.20
N LYS A 452 19.61 4.85 -16.01
CA LYS A 452 19.85 3.77 -16.96
C LYS A 452 20.11 2.43 -16.27
N LEU A 453 20.91 2.42 -15.20
CA LEU A 453 21.17 1.22 -14.40
C LEU A 453 19.90 0.71 -13.70
N GLN A 454 19.03 1.61 -13.23
CA GLN A 454 17.74 1.25 -12.65
C GLN A 454 16.79 0.64 -13.69
N GLN A 455 16.79 1.14 -14.92
CA GLN A 455 16.00 0.54 -16.02
C GLN A 455 16.49 -0.87 -16.38
N GLU A 456 17.80 -1.06 -16.47
CA GLU A 456 18.40 -2.40 -16.71
C GLU A 456 18.11 -3.36 -15.55
N PHE A 457 18.12 -2.87 -14.31
CA PHE A 457 17.74 -3.63 -13.11
C PHE A 457 16.29 -4.11 -13.16
N ILE A 458 15.35 -3.26 -13.60
CA ILE A 458 13.93 -3.62 -13.74
C ILE A 458 13.76 -4.70 -14.83
N ALA A 459 14.45 -4.57 -15.96
CA ALA A 459 14.38 -5.53 -17.06
C ALA A 459 14.86 -6.93 -16.63
N ILE A 460 16.02 -7.02 -15.94
CA ILE A 460 16.55 -8.28 -15.41
C ILE A 460 15.57 -8.91 -14.41
N ARG A 461 14.93 -8.10 -13.57
CA ARG A 461 13.96 -8.61 -12.59
C ARG A 461 12.74 -9.23 -13.26
N GLN A 462 12.19 -8.56 -14.26
CA GLN A 462 11.04 -9.06 -15.02
C GLN A 462 11.36 -10.38 -15.73
N GLU A 463 12.60 -10.54 -16.21
CA GLU A 463 13.04 -11.82 -16.79
C GLU A 463 13.15 -12.93 -15.73
N ILE A 464 13.71 -12.65 -14.55
CA ILE A 464 13.75 -13.61 -13.43
C ILE A 464 12.33 -14.07 -13.06
N ASP A 465 11.39 -13.13 -12.94
CA ASP A 465 10.01 -13.44 -12.57
C ASP A 465 9.31 -14.30 -13.67
N GLN A 466 9.59 -14.03 -14.97
CA GLN A 466 9.10 -14.87 -16.07
C GLN A 466 9.72 -16.29 -16.06
N PHE A 467 11.01 -16.42 -15.73
CA PHE A 467 11.66 -17.72 -15.57
C PHE A 467 11.09 -18.51 -14.38
N GLU A 468 10.85 -17.85 -13.25
CA GLU A 468 10.21 -18.46 -12.09
C GLU A 468 8.79 -18.94 -12.42
N GLU A 469 8.04 -18.18 -13.22
CA GLU A 469 6.69 -18.56 -13.64
C GLU A 469 6.69 -19.73 -14.65
N ALA A 470 7.63 -19.73 -15.62
CA ALA A 470 7.82 -20.85 -16.55
C ALA A 470 8.24 -22.12 -15.82
N SER A 471 9.14 -22.01 -14.82
CA SER A 471 9.57 -23.12 -13.97
C SER A 471 8.42 -23.78 -13.23
N ARG A 472 7.44 -22.99 -12.75
CA ARG A 472 6.28 -23.52 -12.02
C ARG A 472 5.31 -24.30 -12.91
N ARG A 473 5.40 -24.15 -14.24
CA ARG A 473 4.51 -24.81 -15.21
C ARG A 473 5.08 -26.12 -15.76
N ASP A 474 6.37 -26.40 -15.57
CA ASP A 474 7.05 -27.58 -16.13
C ASP A 474 7.53 -28.51 -14.98
N GLU A 475 6.75 -29.54 -14.65
CA GLU A 475 6.94 -30.42 -13.47
C GLU A 475 8.18 -31.35 -13.51
N GLY A 476 9.18 -31.07 -14.35
CA GLY A 476 10.27 -32.02 -14.65
C GLY A 476 11.71 -31.60 -14.34
N ARG A 477 11.99 -30.34 -14.01
CA ARG A 477 13.39 -29.84 -13.87
C ARG A 477 13.54 -28.89 -12.68
N SER A 478 13.64 -29.45 -11.48
CA SER A 478 13.60 -28.69 -10.22
C SER A 478 14.97 -28.15 -9.78
N ASP A 479 16.03 -28.96 -9.74
CA ASP A 479 17.21 -28.57 -8.94
C ASP A 479 18.21 -27.67 -9.69
N GLU A 480 18.35 -27.84 -11.01
CA GLU A 480 19.30 -27.05 -11.80
C GLU A 480 18.77 -25.64 -12.06
N LEU A 481 17.46 -25.50 -12.28
CA LEU A 481 16.83 -24.21 -12.50
C LEU A 481 16.77 -23.39 -11.20
N GLU A 482 16.46 -24.03 -10.06
CA GLU A 482 16.50 -23.39 -8.74
C GLU A 482 17.92 -22.91 -8.38
N ASN A 483 18.95 -23.72 -8.63
CA ASN A 483 20.33 -23.30 -8.43
C ASN A 483 20.72 -22.10 -9.32
N ARG A 484 20.17 -22.03 -10.53
CA ARG A 484 20.44 -20.94 -11.48
C ARG A 484 19.68 -19.66 -11.15
N ILE A 485 18.42 -19.76 -10.71
CA ILE A 485 17.64 -18.65 -10.12
C ILE A 485 18.34 -18.10 -8.89
N SER A 486 18.82 -18.98 -8.00
CA SER A 486 19.58 -18.58 -6.81
C SER A 486 20.87 -17.82 -7.15
N LYS A 487 21.60 -18.25 -8.19
CA LYS A 487 22.79 -17.55 -8.69
C LYS A 487 22.45 -16.16 -9.25
N LEU A 488 21.39 -16.05 -10.05
CA LEU A 488 20.93 -14.77 -10.62
C LEU A 488 20.45 -13.81 -9.52
N GLN A 489 19.72 -14.30 -8.52
CA GLN A 489 19.29 -13.49 -7.37
C GLN A 489 20.49 -12.97 -6.55
N LYS A 490 21.56 -13.76 -6.42
CA LYS A 490 22.80 -13.32 -5.77
C LYS A 490 23.52 -12.23 -6.57
N GLU A 491 23.62 -12.38 -7.89
CA GLU A 491 24.21 -11.37 -8.77
C GLU A 491 23.37 -10.07 -8.79
N PHE A 492 22.04 -10.21 -8.81
CA PHE A 492 21.07 -9.12 -8.69
C PHE A 492 21.25 -8.33 -7.37
N SER A 493 21.49 -9.03 -6.26
CA SER A 493 21.76 -8.38 -4.97
C SER A 493 23.07 -7.58 -4.95
N ALA A 494 24.09 -8.03 -5.68
CA ALA A 494 25.37 -7.33 -5.78
C ALA A 494 25.25 -6.04 -6.61
N ILE A 495 24.52 -6.09 -7.73
CA ILE A 495 24.25 -4.90 -8.56
C ILE A 495 23.47 -3.85 -7.76
N ARG A 496 22.43 -4.26 -7.03
CA ARG A 496 21.65 -3.35 -6.18
C ARG A 496 22.49 -2.66 -5.11
N LYS A 497 23.41 -3.40 -4.50
CA LYS A 497 24.33 -2.83 -3.49
C LYS A 497 25.22 -1.74 -4.10
N ASN A 498 25.72 -1.96 -5.32
CA ASN A 498 26.55 -0.97 -6.01
C ASN A 498 25.74 0.28 -6.41
N ILE A 499 24.49 0.12 -6.86
CA ILE A 499 23.59 1.26 -7.16
C ILE A 499 23.35 2.10 -5.90
N ASN A 500 23.01 1.46 -4.78
CA ASN A 500 22.79 2.17 -3.51
C ASN A 500 24.05 2.93 -3.05
N GLN A 501 25.24 2.33 -3.21
CA GLN A 501 26.50 2.99 -2.86
C GLN A 501 26.74 4.24 -3.73
N LEU A 502 26.48 4.16 -5.03
CA LEU A 502 26.58 5.31 -5.95
C LEU A 502 25.57 6.42 -5.61
N GLU A 503 24.34 6.05 -5.22
CA GLU A 503 23.33 7.01 -4.78
C GLU A 503 23.73 7.71 -3.46
N GLU A 504 24.30 6.98 -2.50
CA GLU A 504 24.82 7.55 -1.25
C GLU A 504 26.04 8.47 -1.46
N GLU A 505 26.92 8.11 -2.40
CA GLU A 505 28.04 8.96 -2.80
C GLU A 505 27.56 10.25 -3.47
N SER A 506 26.58 10.16 -4.38
CA SER A 506 25.92 11.31 -5.00
C SER A 506 25.28 12.24 -3.96
N ARG A 507 24.54 11.70 -2.99
CA ARG A 507 23.91 12.49 -1.91
C ARG A 507 24.94 13.21 -1.05
N ARG A 508 26.05 12.55 -0.70
CA ARG A 508 27.13 13.16 0.09
C ARG A 508 27.80 14.33 -0.62
N ASP A 509 27.93 14.28 -1.93
CA ASP A 509 28.48 15.39 -2.72
C ASP A 509 27.47 16.56 -2.88
N VAL A 510 26.18 16.26 -2.98
CA VAL A 510 25.11 17.27 -2.95
C VAL A 510 25.08 17.99 -1.60
N ASP A 511 25.12 17.26 -0.48
CA ASP A 511 25.12 17.84 0.87
C ASP A 511 26.35 18.70 1.15
N LYS A 512 27.54 18.27 0.69
CA LYS A 512 28.75 19.11 0.74
C LYS A 512 28.59 20.39 -0.09
N SER A 513 28.02 20.30 -1.28
CA SER A 513 27.78 21.48 -2.13
C SER A 513 26.79 22.46 -1.52
N GLN A 514 25.75 21.97 -0.83
CA GLN A 514 24.76 22.79 -0.14
C GLN A 514 25.32 23.41 1.15
N PHE A 515 26.15 22.67 1.88
CA PHE A 515 26.86 23.17 3.05
C PHE A 515 27.82 24.32 2.69
N ILE A 516 28.57 24.19 1.59
CA ILE A 516 29.45 25.26 1.08
C ILE A 516 28.63 26.49 0.69
N LYS A 517 27.52 26.31 -0.06
CA LYS A 517 26.60 27.42 -0.42
C LYS A 517 25.98 28.10 0.81
N GLN A 518 25.68 27.35 1.88
CA GLN A 518 25.16 27.91 3.13
C GLN A 518 26.19 28.70 3.92
N GLU A 519 27.45 28.29 3.96
CA GLU A 519 28.51 29.04 4.65
C GLU A 519 28.96 30.28 3.85
N GLU A 520 28.96 30.21 2.51
CA GLU A 520 29.15 31.38 1.63
C GLU A 520 28.03 32.42 1.82
N ALA A 521 26.77 32.00 1.93
CA ALA A 521 25.63 32.88 2.18
C ALA A 521 25.68 33.55 3.56
N LYS A 522 26.44 33.01 4.52
CA LYS A 522 26.67 33.59 5.85
C LYS A 522 27.85 34.57 5.91
N GLY A 523 28.49 34.87 4.78
CA GLY A 523 29.57 35.86 4.70
C GLY A 523 30.87 35.45 5.39
N LYS A 524 31.08 34.15 5.65
CA LYS A 524 32.38 33.65 6.10
C LYS A 524 33.26 33.42 4.89
N GLU A 525 34.39 34.11 4.86
CA GLU A 525 35.44 33.91 3.87
C GLU A 525 36.12 32.56 4.12
N ILE A 526 35.68 31.51 3.41
CA ILE A 526 36.38 30.22 3.39
C ILE A 526 37.57 30.41 2.46
N GLN A 527 38.80 30.40 2.99
CA GLN A 527 40.01 30.31 2.18
C GLN A 527 39.97 29.00 1.38
N SER A 528 39.63 29.11 0.10
CA SER A 528 39.59 28.00 -0.83
C SER A 528 41.01 27.63 -1.26
N ASN A 529 41.61 26.68 -0.55
CA ASN A 529 42.56 25.78 -1.22
C ASN A 529 41.74 24.82 -2.08
N SER A 530 41.19 25.33 -3.18
CA SER A 530 40.62 24.54 -4.26
C SER A 530 41.78 23.93 -5.04
N THR A 531 42.31 22.81 -4.57
CA THR A 531 42.87 21.83 -5.49
C THR A 531 41.68 21.18 -6.18
N ALA A 532 41.53 21.42 -7.48
CA ALA A 532 40.71 20.57 -8.34
C ALA A 532 40.97 19.10 -7.97
N LEU A 533 39.91 18.27 -7.92
CA LEU A 533 40.09 16.83 -7.78
C LEU A 533 41.18 16.40 -8.77
N PRO A 534 42.28 15.76 -8.33
CA PRO A 534 43.35 15.40 -9.24
C PRO A 534 42.72 14.57 -10.35
N SER A 535 42.96 14.91 -11.61
CA SER A 535 42.46 14.17 -12.77
C SER A 535 42.68 12.65 -12.62
N ARG A 536 43.74 12.25 -11.90
CA ARG A 536 44.00 10.87 -11.46
C ARG A 536 42.87 10.16 -10.72
N GLN A 537 42.04 10.83 -9.91
CA GLN A 537 40.92 10.21 -9.20
C GLN A 537 39.75 9.93 -10.15
N VAL A 538 39.40 10.87 -11.03
CA VAL A 538 38.34 10.67 -12.03
C VAL A 538 38.75 9.59 -13.05
N THR A 539 40.02 9.54 -13.46
CA THR A 539 40.54 8.46 -14.31
C THR A 539 40.54 7.11 -13.59
N SER A 540 40.83 7.07 -12.28
CA SER A 540 40.74 5.85 -11.47
C SER A 540 39.31 5.33 -11.36
N TYR A 541 38.33 6.21 -11.17
CA TYR A 541 36.91 5.85 -11.11
C TYR A 541 36.37 5.35 -12.46
N ASN A 542 36.76 6.00 -13.57
CA ASN A 542 36.36 5.54 -14.90
C ASN A 542 36.97 4.16 -15.24
N GLN A 543 38.23 3.92 -14.85
CA GLN A 543 38.88 2.62 -15.02
C GLN A 543 38.17 1.52 -14.22
N GLU A 544 37.82 1.78 -12.96
CA GLU A 544 37.14 0.81 -12.09
C GLU A 544 35.74 0.47 -12.61
N ILE A 545 35.03 1.44 -13.19
CA ILE A 545 33.73 1.20 -13.83
C ILE A 545 33.89 0.45 -15.16
N ASP A 546 34.89 0.78 -15.99
CA ASP A 546 35.18 0.06 -17.23
C ASP A 546 35.59 -1.40 -16.96
N ASP A 547 36.30 -1.66 -15.86
CA ASP A 547 36.65 -3.00 -15.39
C ASP A 547 35.38 -3.78 -14.95
N ILE A 548 34.45 -3.13 -14.25
CA ILE A 548 33.15 -3.71 -13.88
C ILE A 548 32.33 -4.07 -15.13
N PHE A 549 32.24 -3.16 -16.11
CA PHE A 549 31.52 -3.41 -17.36
C PHE A 549 32.16 -4.54 -18.18
N SER A 550 33.50 -4.57 -18.25
CA SER A 550 34.23 -5.62 -18.95
C SER A 550 34.03 -7.00 -18.30
N GLU A 551 34.02 -7.07 -16.98
CA GLU A 551 33.75 -8.31 -16.24
C GLU A 551 32.29 -8.76 -16.38
N LEU A 552 31.34 -7.82 -16.39
CA LEU A 552 29.92 -8.11 -16.64
C LEU A 552 29.73 -8.69 -18.06
N GLN A 553 30.31 -8.05 -19.07
CA GLN A 553 30.25 -8.51 -20.46
C GLN A 553 30.89 -9.90 -20.62
N ARG A 554 32.05 -10.13 -19.99
CA ARG A 554 32.71 -11.45 -19.99
C ARG A 554 31.81 -12.54 -19.41
N LYS A 555 31.07 -12.24 -18.33
CA LYS A 555 30.13 -13.19 -17.70
C LYS A 555 28.90 -13.45 -18.56
N ILE A 556 28.39 -12.42 -19.23
CA ILE A 556 27.30 -12.55 -20.21
C ILE A 556 27.73 -13.43 -21.39
N ASP A 557 28.94 -13.23 -21.91
CA ASP A 557 29.45 -14.03 -23.03
C ASP A 557 29.72 -15.50 -22.63
N GLN A 558 30.19 -15.74 -21.41
CA GLN A 558 30.30 -17.10 -20.86
C GLN A 558 28.91 -17.76 -20.72
N PHE A 559 27.93 -17.03 -20.20
CA PHE A 559 26.54 -17.52 -20.10
C PHE A 559 26.00 -17.92 -21.47
N ASN A 560 26.22 -17.10 -22.50
CA ASN A 560 25.73 -17.35 -23.85
C ASN A 560 26.44 -18.53 -24.54
N GLN A 561 27.76 -18.69 -24.34
CA GLN A 561 28.48 -19.86 -24.87
C GLN A 561 27.96 -21.17 -24.25
N THR A 562 27.75 -21.18 -22.93
CA THR A 562 27.18 -22.35 -22.23
C THR A 562 25.76 -22.63 -22.72
N PHE A 563 24.92 -21.59 -22.82
CA PHE A 563 23.54 -21.69 -23.31
C PHE A 563 23.44 -22.23 -24.74
N ALA A 564 24.21 -21.69 -25.68
CA ALA A 564 24.22 -22.13 -27.08
C ALA A 564 24.73 -23.57 -27.25
N SER A 565 25.67 -24.01 -26.41
CA SER A 565 26.23 -25.37 -26.47
C SER A 565 25.27 -26.44 -25.92
N GLU A 566 24.43 -26.09 -24.94
CA GLU A 566 23.55 -27.03 -24.23
C GLU A 566 22.14 -27.12 -24.84
N PHE A 567 21.70 -26.13 -25.62
CA PHE A 567 20.32 -26.00 -26.08
C PHE A 567 20.14 -25.94 -27.61
N SER A 568 21.14 -26.34 -28.40
CA SER A 568 21.18 -26.23 -29.87
C SER A 568 20.11 -27.00 -30.67
N ASN A 569 19.15 -27.68 -30.03
CA ASN A 569 18.18 -28.55 -30.68
C ASN A 569 16.70 -28.35 -30.27
N SER A 570 16.21 -27.13 -29.96
CA SER A 570 14.75 -26.93 -29.92
C SER A 570 14.24 -25.49 -30.12
N SER A 571 13.01 -25.42 -30.68
CA SER A 571 11.97 -24.38 -30.59
C SER A 571 12.22 -22.93 -31.09
N THR A 572 11.19 -22.38 -31.75
CA THR A 572 11.06 -21.01 -32.26
C THR A 572 11.13 -19.94 -31.16
N GLU A 573 10.85 -20.30 -29.91
CA GLU A 573 10.98 -19.40 -28.75
C GLU A 573 12.46 -19.18 -28.40
N LEU A 574 13.31 -20.18 -28.57
CA LEU A 574 14.76 -20.06 -28.34
C LEU A 574 15.43 -19.16 -29.40
N GLN A 575 15.01 -19.26 -30.67
CA GLN A 575 15.47 -18.31 -31.70
C GLN A 575 15.04 -16.87 -31.42
N THR A 576 13.88 -16.68 -30.76
CA THR A 576 13.41 -15.36 -30.34
C THR A 576 14.25 -14.82 -29.18
N ILE A 577 14.66 -15.68 -28.24
CA ILE A 577 15.55 -15.35 -27.14
C ILE A 577 16.96 -15.02 -27.64
N GLU A 578 17.52 -15.83 -28.54
CA GLU A 578 18.83 -15.56 -29.18
C GLU A 578 18.84 -14.21 -29.91
N ARG A 579 17.79 -13.90 -30.66
CA ARG A 579 17.67 -12.61 -31.35
C ARG A 579 17.61 -11.42 -30.38
N ARG A 580 16.96 -11.58 -29.22
CA ARG A 580 16.87 -10.53 -28.20
C ARG A 580 18.17 -10.34 -27.42
N LEU A 581 18.89 -11.43 -27.15
CA LEU A 581 20.23 -11.38 -26.56
C LEU A 581 21.25 -10.71 -27.49
N GLU A 582 21.14 -10.93 -28.80
CA GLU A 582 21.98 -10.25 -29.78
C GLU A 582 21.66 -8.74 -29.89
N GLN A 583 20.38 -8.37 -29.78
CA GLN A 583 19.97 -6.96 -29.70
C GLN A 583 20.49 -6.27 -28.42
N PHE A 584 20.51 -7.01 -27.31
CA PHE A 584 21.09 -6.53 -26.06
C PHE A 584 22.61 -6.30 -26.20
N ARG A 585 23.36 -7.25 -26.80
CA ARG A 585 24.79 -7.08 -27.09
C ARG A 585 25.09 -5.83 -27.93
N GLN A 586 24.36 -5.63 -29.01
CA GLN A 586 24.52 -4.46 -29.87
C GLN A 586 24.25 -3.15 -29.09
N SER A 587 23.31 -3.17 -28.15
CA SER A 587 23.02 -2.02 -27.30
C SER A 587 24.17 -1.72 -26.33
N VAL A 588 24.79 -2.76 -25.75
CA VAL A 588 25.97 -2.61 -24.89
C VAL A 588 27.19 -2.11 -25.69
N ASP A 589 27.43 -2.66 -26.88
CA ASP A 589 28.55 -2.25 -27.74
C ASP A 589 28.38 -0.82 -28.28
N ASN A 590 27.16 -0.40 -28.61
CA ASN A 590 26.88 0.99 -29.02
C ASN A 590 27.15 1.99 -27.89
N VAL A 591 26.84 1.59 -26.66
CA VAL A 591 27.11 2.39 -25.47
C VAL A 591 28.63 2.50 -25.27
N ARG A 592 29.35 1.39 -25.37
CA ARG A 592 30.82 1.35 -25.30
C ARG A 592 31.50 2.14 -26.43
N GLY A 593 30.98 2.09 -27.65
CA GLY A 593 31.46 2.87 -28.78
C GLY A 593 31.32 4.38 -28.55
N SER A 594 30.16 4.79 -28.03
CA SER A 594 29.89 6.19 -27.65
C SER A 594 30.85 6.67 -26.55
N PHE A 595 31.21 5.81 -25.60
CA PHE A 595 32.22 6.10 -24.57
C PHE A 595 33.65 6.27 -25.15
N THR A 596 34.01 5.49 -26.16
CA THR A 596 35.36 5.52 -26.77
C THR A 596 35.55 6.79 -27.63
N GLU A 597 34.50 7.25 -28.30
CA GLU A 597 34.51 8.52 -29.06
C GLU A 597 34.55 9.76 -28.13
N LEU A 598 33.92 9.69 -26.95
CA LEU A 598 33.93 10.78 -25.97
C LEU A 598 35.29 10.94 -25.26
N ASN A 599 36.01 9.85 -25.00
CA ASN A 599 37.33 9.88 -24.35
C ASN A 599 38.50 10.15 -25.32
N SER A 600 38.27 10.12 -26.62
CA SER A 600 39.31 10.35 -27.65
C SER A 600 39.28 11.75 -28.27
N SER A 601 38.39 12.63 -27.82
CA SER A 601 38.36 14.04 -28.25
C SER A 601 39.19 14.90 -27.27
N PRO A 602 40.38 15.41 -27.65
CA PRO A 602 41.24 16.12 -26.70
C PRO A 602 40.77 17.54 -26.36
N GLU A 603 39.71 18.06 -26.97
CA GLU A 603 39.26 19.42 -26.73
C GLU A 603 37.73 19.55 -26.91
N LYS A 604 36.98 19.53 -25.80
CA LYS A 604 35.76 20.34 -25.60
C LYS A 604 35.22 20.31 -24.17
#